data_AF-A0A3J4NIN6-F1
#
_entry.id   AF-A0A3J4NIN6-F1
#
_cell.length_a   1.000
_cell.length_b   1.000
_cell.length_c   1.000
_cell.angle_alpha   90.00
_cell.angle_beta   90.00
_cell.angle_gamma   90.00
#
_symmetry.space_group_name_H-M   'P 1'
#
loop_
_entity.id
_entity.type
_entity.pdbx_description
1 polymer ?
#
loop_
_entity_poly.entity_id
_entity_poly.type
_entity_poly.pdbx_seq_one_letter_code
_entity_poly.pdbx_strand_id
1 'polypeptide(L)'
;NIPLIFRNIIAMLTSQLSLCAIAVDWSGYPSQEHHVLRASLICDGRSIPLLRWIVPSEKQQNAKVQQAFLNTLAEAVNPEARVIIVTDAGFQNAWFRHIESLGWDFIGRIRGNIQMRLEAKGEYWFRRQELQASSK
;
A
#
# COMPACT_ATOMS: atom_id res chain seq x y z
N ASN A 1 -15.36 9.49 3.65
CA ASN A 1 -14.77 10.79 4.04
C ASN A 1 -13.99 10.63 5.34
N ILE A 2 -12.68 10.89 5.31
CA ILE A 2 -11.88 11.01 6.54
C ILE A 2 -12.35 12.28 7.28
N PRO A 3 -12.53 12.26 8.61
CA PRO A 3 -12.81 13.48 9.36
C PRO A 3 -11.70 14.53 9.13
N LEU A 4 -12.08 15.78 8.87
CA LEU A 4 -11.16 16.86 8.43
C LEU A 4 -9.88 16.97 9.28
N ILE A 5 -10.00 16.73 10.60
CA ILE A 5 -8.86 16.72 11.52
C ILE A 5 -7.77 15.71 11.13
N PHE A 6 -8.15 14.47 10.78
CA PHE A 6 -7.19 13.45 10.38
C PHE A 6 -6.56 13.78 9.03
N ARG A 7 -7.36 14.31 8.08
CA ARG A 7 -6.83 14.76 6.79
C ARG A 7 -5.74 15.83 6.98
N ASN A 8 -6.01 16.83 7.80
CA ASN A 8 -5.06 17.91 8.07
C ASN A 8 -3.80 17.42 8.81
N ILE A 9 -3.94 16.47 9.73
CA ILE A 9 -2.79 15.85 10.41
C ILE A 9 -1.92 15.09 9.41
N ILE A 10 -2.52 14.27 8.53
CA ILE A 10 -1.77 13.54 7.50
C ILE A 10 -1.03 14.52 6.57
N ALA A 11 -1.71 15.56 6.10
CA ALA A 11 -1.11 16.58 5.25
C ALA A 11 0.06 17.28 5.95
N MET A 12 -0.13 17.67 7.23
CA MET A 12 0.93 18.28 8.04
C MET A 12 2.14 17.36 8.20
N LEU A 13 1.94 16.10 8.58
CA LEU A 13 3.02 15.11 8.76
C LEU A 13 3.80 14.86 7.47
N THR A 14 3.13 14.89 6.32
CA THR A 14 3.74 14.58 5.01
C THR A 14 4.28 15.82 4.29
N SER A 15 3.88 17.03 4.69
CA SER A 15 4.28 18.30 4.07
C SER A 15 5.79 18.56 4.04
N GLN A 16 6.51 18.10 5.05
CA GLN A 16 7.96 18.31 5.20
C GLN A 16 8.80 17.19 4.59
N LEU A 17 8.15 16.15 4.06
CA LEU A 17 8.81 14.95 3.57
C LEU A 17 8.81 14.97 2.04
N SER A 18 10.00 14.87 1.44
CA SER A 18 10.15 14.65 0.00
C SER A 18 9.77 13.22 -0.43
N LEU A 19 9.81 12.28 0.52
CA LEU A 19 9.47 10.88 0.32
C LEU A 19 8.67 10.35 1.52
N CYS A 20 7.52 9.74 1.22
CA CYS A 20 6.66 9.05 2.18
C CYS A 20 6.63 7.54 1.90
N ALA A 21 7.35 6.75 2.70
CA ALA A 21 7.19 5.30 2.70
C ALA A 21 6.04 4.93 3.63
N ILE A 22 4.95 4.38 3.07
CA ILE A 22 3.73 4.06 3.83
C ILE A 22 3.49 2.56 3.80
N ALA A 23 3.56 1.91 4.95
CA ALA A 23 3.17 0.52 5.11
C ALA A 23 1.65 0.39 5.10
N VAL A 24 1.11 -0.52 4.28
CA VAL A 24 -0.29 -0.90 4.31
C VAL A 24 -0.45 -2.39 4.60
N ASP A 25 -1.18 -2.71 5.66
CA ASP A 25 -1.38 -4.07 6.13
C ASP A 25 -2.82 -4.34 6.58
N TRP A 26 -3.22 -5.61 6.47
CA TRP A 26 -4.42 -6.13 7.13
C TRP A 26 -4.03 -6.73 8.47
N SER A 27 -4.79 -6.43 9.51
CA SER A 27 -4.67 -7.07 10.83
C SER A 27 -6.01 -7.65 11.27
N GLY A 28 -5.97 -8.78 11.97
CA GLY A 28 -7.17 -9.41 12.52
C GLY A 28 -7.70 -8.62 13.72
N TYR A 29 -9.02 -8.56 13.87
CA TYR A 29 -9.68 -8.06 15.07
C TYR A 29 -10.02 -9.22 16.02
N PRO A 30 -10.00 -9.04 17.35
CA PRO A 30 -10.23 -10.15 18.30
C PRO A 30 -11.52 -10.95 18.09
N SER A 31 -12.60 -10.31 17.62
CA SER A 31 -13.88 -11.00 17.36
C SER A 31 -13.89 -11.84 16.08
N GLN A 32 -12.85 -11.78 15.24
CA GLN A 32 -12.76 -12.39 13.89
C GLN A 32 -13.85 -11.95 12.88
N GLU A 33 -14.88 -11.23 13.30
CA GLU A 33 -15.92 -10.64 12.47
C GLU A 33 -15.42 -9.45 11.64
N HIS A 34 -14.30 -8.86 12.08
CA HIS A 34 -13.69 -7.70 11.45
C HIS A 34 -12.20 -7.87 11.23
N HIS A 35 -11.70 -7.13 10.26
CA HIS A 35 -10.31 -6.89 10.00
C HIS A 35 -10.06 -5.38 9.95
N VAL A 36 -8.84 -4.97 10.29
CA VAL A 36 -8.41 -3.58 10.15
C VAL A 36 -7.48 -3.47 8.96
N LEU A 37 -7.85 -2.62 8.00
CA LEU A 37 -6.95 -2.14 6.96
C LEU A 37 -6.29 -0.85 7.44
N ARG A 38 -4.96 -0.81 7.51
CA ARG A 38 -4.21 0.30 8.10
C ARG A 38 -3.12 0.78 7.17
N ALA A 39 -2.94 2.09 7.10
CA ALA A 39 -1.80 2.78 6.49
C ALA A 39 -1.00 3.48 7.59
N SER A 40 0.31 3.25 7.60
CA SER A 40 1.23 3.87 8.57
C SER A 40 2.46 4.41 7.86
N LEU A 41 2.81 5.66 8.14
CA LEU A 41 4.06 6.27 7.69
C LEU A 41 5.23 5.61 8.43
N ILE A 42 6.22 5.14 7.66
CA ILE A 42 7.49 4.65 8.20
C ILE A 42 8.43 5.85 8.28
N CYS A 43 8.88 6.17 9.49
CA CYS A 43 9.78 7.29 9.75
C CYS A 43 10.73 6.94 10.88
N ASP A 44 12.04 6.97 10.63
CA ASP A 44 13.11 6.71 11.61
C ASP A 44 12.91 5.45 12.48
N GLY A 45 12.57 4.33 11.82
CA GLY A 45 12.32 3.06 12.49
C GLY A 45 11.01 2.98 13.27
N ARG A 46 10.18 4.03 13.23
CA ARG A 46 8.85 4.08 13.82
C ARG A 46 7.77 3.94 12.74
N SER A 47 6.60 3.50 13.20
CA SER A 47 5.38 3.41 12.40
C SER A 47 4.36 4.37 12.97
N ILE A 48 4.00 5.40 12.22
CA ILE A 48 3.03 6.44 12.60
C ILE A 48 1.72 6.17 11.85
N PRO A 49 0.63 5.75 12.53
CA PRO A 49 -0.64 5.48 11.87
C PRO A 49 -1.20 6.74 11.20
N LEU A 50 -1.52 6.64 9.91
CA LEU A 50 -2.15 7.72 9.14
C LEU A 50 -3.65 7.49 9.02
N LEU A 51 -4.04 6.28 8.60
CA LEU A 51 -5.42 5.92 8.31
C LEU A 51 -5.69 4.48 8.72
N ARG A 52 -6.89 4.21 9.25
CA ARG A 52 -7.37 2.85 9.51
C ARG A 52 -8.86 2.74 9.21
N TRP A 53 -9.27 1.63 8.60
CA TRP A 53 -10.67 1.26 8.43
C TRP A 53 -10.94 -0.08 9.09
N ILE A 54 -12.05 -0.16 9.84
CA ILE A 54 -12.59 -1.43 10.33
C ILE A 54 -13.49 -1.97 9.23
N VAL A 55 -13.21 -3.19 8.78
CA VAL A 55 -13.84 -3.80 7.62
C VAL A 55 -14.41 -5.14 8.04
N PRO A 56 -15.67 -5.47 7.72
CA PRO A 56 -16.20 -6.83 7.89
C PRO A 56 -15.30 -7.87 7.23
N SER A 57 -15.08 -9.01 7.89
CA SER A 57 -14.18 -10.05 7.40
C SER A 57 -14.55 -10.59 6.02
N GLU A 58 -15.84 -10.62 5.69
CA GLU A 58 -16.35 -10.96 4.34
C GLU A 58 -15.83 -10.03 3.23
N LYS A 59 -15.38 -8.82 3.58
CA LYS A 59 -14.80 -7.82 2.68
C LYS A 59 -13.29 -7.69 2.84
N GLN A 60 -12.64 -8.55 3.62
CA GLN A 60 -11.19 -8.62 3.64
C GLN A 60 -10.68 -8.91 2.22
N GLN A 61 -9.62 -8.23 1.79
CA GLN A 61 -9.10 -8.29 0.42
C GLN A 61 -10.08 -7.84 -0.69
N ASN A 62 -11.20 -7.20 -0.37
CA ASN A 62 -12.10 -6.68 -1.38
C ASN A 62 -11.47 -5.50 -2.15
N ALA A 63 -11.36 -5.63 -3.47
CA ALA A 63 -10.72 -4.64 -4.33
C ALA A 63 -11.36 -3.25 -4.25
N LYS A 64 -12.69 -3.15 -4.11
CA LYS A 64 -13.37 -1.84 -4.00
C LYS A 64 -13.03 -1.14 -2.69
N VAL A 65 -12.99 -1.90 -1.59
CA VAL A 65 -12.59 -1.38 -0.27
C VAL A 65 -11.16 -0.87 -0.31
N GLN A 66 -10.26 -1.67 -0.91
CA GLN A 66 -8.86 -1.32 -1.09
C GLN A 66 -8.64 -0.06 -1.94
N GLN A 67 -9.30 0.05 -3.09
CA GLN A 67 -9.23 1.23 -3.95
C GLN A 67 -9.76 2.48 -3.24
N ALA A 68 -10.91 2.36 -2.60
CA ALA A 68 -11.48 3.47 -1.84
C ALA A 68 -10.55 3.91 -0.69
N PHE A 69 -9.89 2.96 -0.03
CA PHE A 69 -8.92 3.23 1.02
C PHE A 69 -7.72 4.01 0.50
N LEU A 70 -7.14 3.60 -0.64
CA LEU A 70 -6.02 4.30 -1.27
C LEU A 70 -6.40 5.69 -1.78
N ASN A 71 -7.55 5.85 -2.43
CA ASN A 71 -8.04 7.18 -2.86
C ASN A 71 -8.18 8.12 -1.67
N THR A 72 -8.77 7.61 -0.60
CA THR A 72 -8.98 8.36 0.64
C THR A 72 -7.64 8.76 1.29
N LEU A 73 -6.62 7.89 1.22
CA LEU A 73 -5.27 8.23 1.66
C LEU A 73 -4.62 9.29 0.75
N ALA A 74 -4.78 9.17 -0.58
CA ALA A 74 -4.21 10.08 -1.56
C ALA A 74 -4.76 11.50 -1.45
N GLU A 75 -6.04 11.65 -1.10
CA GLU A 75 -6.65 12.95 -0.82
C GLU A 75 -6.07 13.67 0.42
N ALA A 76 -5.36 12.95 1.28
CA ALA A 76 -4.84 13.44 2.56
C ALA A 76 -3.32 13.63 2.58
N VAL A 77 -2.57 12.85 1.81
CA VAL A 77 -1.10 12.96 1.72
C VAL A 77 -0.73 14.20 0.91
N ASN A 78 0.39 14.84 1.26
CA ASN A 78 0.98 15.94 0.50
C ASN A 78 1.20 15.53 -0.98
N PRO A 79 0.57 16.20 -1.96
CA PRO A 79 0.68 15.83 -3.37
C PRO A 79 2.09 16.03 -3.96
N GLU A 80 2.91 16.88 -3.34
CA GLU A 80 4.30 17.12 -3.78
C GLU A 80 5.28 16.05 -3.28
N ALA A 81 4.88 15.24 -2.30
CA ALA A 81 5.72 14.18 -1.77
C ALA A 81 5.67 12.96 -2.69
N ARG A 82 6.84 12.36 -2.98
CA ARG A 82 6.88 11.03 -3.59
C ARG A 82 6.33 10.02 -2.58
N VAL A 83 5.43 9.13 -3.00
CA VAL A 83 4.85 8.11 -2.12
C VAL A 83 5.26 6.72 -2.59
N ILE A 84 5.72 5.89 -1.65
CA ILE A 84 5.98 4.46 -1.86
C ILE A 84 5.08 3.67 -0.92
N ILE A 85 4.19 2.85 -1.48
CA ILE A 85 3.34 1.96 -0.71
C ILE A 85 4.04 0.62 -0.47
N VAL A 86 4.23 0.23 0.78
CA VAL A 86 4.87 -1.03 1.17
C VAL A 86 3.81 -2.00 1.67
N THR A 87 3.65 -3.16 1.03
CA THR A 87 2.62 -4.15 1.42
C THR A 87 3.15 -5.58 1.47
N ASP A 88 2.44 -6.42 2.22
CA ASP A 88 2.70 -7.85 2.24
C ASP A 88 2.08 -8.60 1.04
N ALA A 89 2.14 -9.93 1.08
CA ALA A 89 1.68 -10.81 0.00
C ALA A 89 0.16 -11.03 -0.03
N GLY A 90 -0.61 -10.38 0.85
CA GLY A 90 -2.06 -10.41 0.81
C GLY A 90 -2.64 -9.59 -0.34
N PHE A 91 -1.88 -8.62 -0.85
CA PHE A 91 -2.29 -7.71 -1.93
C PHE A 91 -1.83 -8.23 -3.31
N GLN A 92 -2.62 -7.95 -4.35
CA GLN A 92 -2.45 -8.56 -5.68
C GLN A 92 -2.47 -7.50 -6.80
N ASN A 93 -2.39 -7.93 -8.07
CA ASN A 93 -2.22 -7.06 -9.24
C ASN A 93 -3.16 -5.85 -9.31
N ALA A 94 -4.44 -6.00 -8.93
CA ALA A 94 -5.39 -4.88 -8.94
C ALA A 94 -5.03 -3.77 -7.94
N TRP A 95 -4.40 -4.12 -6.81
CA TRP A 95 -3.88 -3.18 -5.82
C TRP A 95 -2.71 -2.40 -6.40
N PHE A 96 -1.71 -3.09 -6.98
CA PHE A 96 -0.52 -2.46 -7.54
C PHE A 96 -0.84 -1.51 -8.70
N ARG A 97 -1.72 -1.92 -9.62
CA ARG A 97 -2.19 -1.04 -10.71
C ARG A 97 -2.89 0.22 -10.21
N HIS A 98 -3.60 0.11 -9.08
CA HIS A 98 -4.28 1.26 -8.48
C HIS A 98 -3.31 2.21 -7.78
N ILE A 99 -2.20 1.71 -7.24
CA ILE A 99 -1.13 2.56 -6.71
C ILE A 99 -0.48 3.33 -7.86
N GLU A 100 -0.16 2.65 -8.97
CA GLU A 100 0.42 3.28 -10.16
C GLU A 100 -0.50 4.36 -10.75
N SER A 101 -1.82 4.12 -10.78
CA SER A 101 -2.79 5.12 -11.29
C SER A 101 -2.89 6.38 -10.44
N LEU A 102 -2.46 6.32 -9.17
CA LEU A 102 -2.32 7.47 -8.27
C LEU A 102 -0.98 8.21 -8.44
N GLY A 103 -0.12 7.74 -9.35
CA GLY A 103 1.23 8.29 -9.55
C GLY A 103 2.22 7.88 -8.45
N TRP A 104 1.90 6.82 -7.70
CA TRP A 104 2.72 6.33 -6.59
C TRP A 104 3.52 5.09 -6.97
N ASP A 105 4.61 4.86 -6.26
CA ASP A 105 5.41 3.65 -6.37
C ASP A 105 4.99 2.61 -5.33
N PHE A 106 5.46 1.37 -5.48
CA PHE A 106 5.19 0.32 -4.49
C PHE A 106 6.36 -0.64 -4.26
N ILE A 107 6.36 -1.26 -3.08
CA ILE A 107 7.18 -2.40 -2.71
C ILE A 107 6.24 -3.48 -2.16
N GLY A 108 6.06 -4.56 -2.92
CA GLY A 108 5.19 -5.67 -2.53
C GLY A 108 5.98 -6.93 -2.22
N ARG A 109 5.63 -7.64 -1.14
CA ARG A 109 6.11 -9.00 -0.93
C ARG A 109 5.35 -9.97 -1.84
N ILE A 110 6.07 -10.72 -2.67
CA ILE A 110 5.47 -11.74 -3.53
C ILE A 110 5.59 -13.13 -2.88
N ARG A 111 4.50 -13.89 -2.83
CA ARG A 111 4.45 -15.27 -2.29
C ARG A 111 3.75 -16.20 -3.28
N GLY A 112 4.04 -17.49 -3.17
CA GLY A 112 3.38 -18.53 -3.97
C GLY A 112 3.97 -18.64 -5.38
N ASN A 113 3.18 -19.17 -6.30
CA ASN A 113 3.57 -19.44 -7.68
C ASN A 113 3.23 -18.27 -8.62
N ILE A 114 3.52 -17.04 -8.18
CA ILE A 114 3.35 -15.85 -8.99
C ILE A 114 4.54 -15.74 -9.94
N GLN A 115 4.23 -15.55 -11.23
CA GLN A 115 5.21 -15.27 -12.26
C GLN A 115 5.18 -13.79 -12.62
N MET A 116 6.32 -13.26 -13.04
CA MET A 116 6.49 -11.86 -13.41
C MET A 116 7.06 -11.76 -14.81
N ARG A 117 6.57 -10.78 -15.57
CA ARG A 117 7.09 -10.44 -16.89
C ARG A 117 7.85 -9.13 -16.78
N LEU A 118 9.11 -9.15 -17.20
CA LEU A 118 9.90 -7.92 -17.34
C LEU A 118 9.74 -7.41 -18.76
N GLU A 119 9.33 -6.16 -18.94
CA GLU A 119 9.09 -5.58 -20.27
C GLU A 119 10.33 -5.72 -21.19
N ALA A 120 11.52 -5.50 -20.65
CA ALA A 120 12.79 -5.66 -21.37
C ALA A 120 13.09 -7.10 -21.84
N LYS A 121 12.28 -8.09 -21.45
CA LYS A 121 12.44 -9.51 -21.77
C LYS A 121 11.27 -10.06 -22.61
N GLY A 122 10.42 -9.18 -23.13
CA GLY A 122 9.31 -9.55 -23.99
C GLY A 122 8.29 -10.44 -23.29
N GLU A 123 7.87 -11.53 -23.93
CA GLU A 123 6.83 -12.45 -23.44
C GLU A 123 7.31 -13.48 -22.40
N TYR A 124 8.56 -13.38 -21.94
CA TYR A 124 9.10 -14.33 -20.98
C TYR A 124 8.60 -14.08 -19.55
N TRP A 125 8.08 -15.13 -18.92
CA TRP A 125 7.56 -15.11 -17.56
C TRP A 125 8.55 -15.77 -16.59
N PHE A 126 9.18 -14.95 -15.75
CA PHE A 126 10.09 -15.40 -14.70
C PHE A 126 9.33 -15.92 -13.49
N ARG A 127 9.78 -17.05 -12.92
CA ARG A 127 9.41 -17.41 -11.55
C ARG A 127 10.13 -16.50 -10.58
N ARG A 128 9.52 -16.27 -9.41
CA ARG A 128 10.11 -15.48 -8.33
C ARG A 128 11.56 -15.85 -7.99
N GLN A 129 11.94 -17.13 -8.07
CA GLN A 129 13.28 -17.63 -7.73
C GLN A 129 14.35 -17.25 -8.76
N GLU A 130 13.93 -16.96 -10.00
CA GLU A 130 14.82 -16.61 -11.12
C GLU A 130 15.16 -15.12 -11.12
N LEU A 131 14.39 -14.31 -10.39
CA LEU A 131 14.62 -12.88 -10.27
C LEU A 131 15.52 -12.60 -9.07
N GLN A 132 16.72 -12.11 -9.36
CA GLN A 132 17.67 -11.62 -8.38
C GLN A 132 17.98 -10.16 -8.68
N ALA A 133 18.14 -9.35 -7.64
CA ALA A 133 18.66 -8.00 -7.82
C ALA A 133 20.10 -8.13 -8.32
N SER A 134 20.38 -7.62 -9.52
CA SER A 134 21.75 -7.45 -9.96
C SER A 134 22.43 -6.49 -8.99
N SER A 135 23.55 -6.90 -8.36
CA SER A 135 24.36 -5.95 -7.61
C SER A 135 24.82 -4.86 -8.58
N LYS A 136 24.54 -3.60 -8.25
CA LYS A 136 25.18 -2.47 -8.91
C LYS A 136 26.62 -2.36 -8.47
#